data_AF-A0A318S472-F1
#
_entry.id   AF-A0A318S472-F1
#
_cell.length_a   1.000
_cell.length_b   1.000
_cell.length_c   1.000
_cell.angle_alpha   90.00
_cell.angle_beta   90.00
_cell.angle_gamma   90.00
#
_symmetry.space_group_name_H-M   'P 1'
#
loop_
_entity.id
_entity.type
_entity.pdbx_description
1 polymer ?
#
loop_
_entity_poly.entity_id
_entity_poly.type
_entity_poly.pdbx_seq_one_letter_code
_entity_poly.pdbx_strand_id
1 'polypeptide(L)'
;MKASENIDRRIASLVDWRGSLLAHPRTLILTADPNLTEGWKWSSPAWSRRGLVCSVGVFHGAALQDPRGLMNAGDLAKESRGIDLREVAEVGLQALS
;
A
#
# COMPACT_ATOMS: atom_id res chain seq x y z
N MET A 1 17.64 12.61 6.21
CA MET A 1 17.27 11.67 5.13
C MET A 1 15.86 12.01 4.68
N LYS A 2 15.67 12.24 3.38
CA LYS A 2 14.37 12.66 2.83
C LYS A 2 13.38 11.48 2.87
N ALA A 3 12.09 11.77 2.93
CA ALA A 3 11.06 10.73 2.89
C ALA A 3 11.18 9.85 1.64
N SER A 4 11.38 10.47 0.48
CA SER A 4 11.63 9.77 -0.79
C SER A 4 12.78 8.78 -0.70
N GLU A 5 13.91 9.15 -0.07
CA GLU A 5 15.07 8.27 0.10
C GLU A 5 14.77 7.06 1.00
N ASN A 6 13.93 7.22 2.02
CA ASN A 6 13.49 6.09 2.86
C ASN A 6 12.59 5.14 2.06
N ILE A 7 11.71 5.68 1.21
CA ILE A 7 10.86 4.89 0.33
C ILE A 7 11.71 4.14 -0.69
N ASP A 8 12.67 4.81 -1.33
CA ASP A 8 13.61 4.19 -2.28
C ASP A 8 14.38 3.03 -1.63
N ARG A 9 14.93 3.25 -0.43
CA ARG A 9 15.64 2.19 0.30
C ARG A 9 14.72 1.04 0.65
N ARG A 10 13.47 1.33 1.04
CA ARG A 10 12.50 0.28 1.39
C ARG A 10 12.16 -0.57 0.17
N ILE A 11 11.91 0.05 -0.98
CA ILE A 11 11.69 -0.66 -2.25
C ILE A 11 12.90 -1.53 -2.56
N ALA A 12 14.12 -0.96 -2.53
CA ALA A 12 15.35 -1.69 -2.82
C ALA A 12 15.63 -2.86 -1.84
N SER A 13 15.19 -2.75 -0.58
CA SER A 13 15.33 -3.82 0.42
C SER A 13 14.37 -5.00 0.21
N LEU A 14 13.32 -4.82 -0.59
CA LEU A 14 12.29 -5.82 -0.86
C LEU A 14 12.55 -6.42 -2.24
N VAL A 15 13.31 -7.52 -2.28
CA VAL A 15 13.71 -8.20 -3.52
C VAL A 15 12.64 -9.15 -4.09
N ASP A 16 11.49 -9.27 -3.42
CA ASP A 16 10.35 -10.07 -3.87
C ASP A 16 9.20 -9.17 -4.39
N TRP A 17 8.03 -9.77 -4.64
CA TRP A 17 6.84 -9.07 -5.14
C TRP A 17 6.45 -7.83 -4.32
N ARG A 18 6.82 -7.76 -3.04
CA ARG A 18 6.49 -6.63 -2.16
C ARG A 18 7.20 -5.34 -2.59
N GLY A 19 8.38 -5.43 -3.20
CA GLY A 19 9.10 -4.26 -3.72
C GLY A 19 8.31 -3.62 -4.87
N SER A 20 7.91 -4.44 -5.84
CA SER A 20 7.05 -4.04 -6.96
C SER A 20 5.70 -3.51 -6.47
N LEU A 21 5.12 -4.15 -5.46
CA LEU A 21 3.89 -3.72 -4.81
C LEU A 21 4.03 -2.38 -4.08
N LEU A 22 5.22 -1.97 -3.67
CA LEU A 22 5.43 -0.65 -3.06
C LEU A 22 5.72 0.41 -4.13
N ALA A 23 6.47 0.05 -5.17
CA ALA A 23 6.83 0.95 -6.26
C ALA A 23 5.63 1.35 -7.11
N HIS A 24 4.78 0.40 -7.49
CA HIS A 24 3.67 0.65 -8.42
C HIS A 24 2.61 1.61 -7.83
N PRO A 25 2.09 1.41 -6.61
CA PRO A 25 1.16 2.36 -5.99
C PRO A 25 1.78 3.73 -5.76
N ARG A 26 3.08 3.82 -5.42
CA ARG A 26 3.76 5.12 -5.30
C ARG A 26 3.66 5.91 -6.60
N THR A 27 3.95 5.27 -7.74
CA THR A 27 3.81 5.90 -9.06
C THR A 27 2.37 6.33 -9.32
N LEU A 28 1.39 5.47 -9.03
CA LEU A 28 -0.03 5.80 -9.22
C LEU A 28 -0.48 6.97 -8.33
N ILE A 29 -0.07 6.99 -7.06
CA ILE A 29 -0.41 8.04 -6.08
C ILE A 29 0.14 9.39 -6.57
N LEU A 30 1.42 9.44 -6.95
CA LEU A 30 2.05 10.67 -7.44
C LEU A 30 1.49 11.12 -8.80
N THR A 31 1.04 10.18 -9.63
CA THR A 31 0.37 10.49 -10.90
C THR A 31 -1.04 11.05 -10.67
N ALA A 32 -1.76 10.52 -9.68
CA ALA A 32 -3.11 10.95 -9.34
C ALA A 32 -3.16 12.38 -8.78
N ASP A 33 -2.16 12.78 -8.00
CA ASP A 33 -1.98 14.17 -7.56
C ASP A 33 -0.49 14.50 -7.37
N PRO A 34 0.12 15.23 -8.33
CA PRO A 34 1.54 15.63 -8.25
C PRO A 34 1.87 16.54 -7.07
N ASN A 35 0.86 17.11 -6.40
CA ASN A 35 1.05 17.99 -5.24
C ASN A 35 1.08 17.22 -3.91
N LEU A 36 0.99 15.89 -3.94
CA LEU A 36 1.18 15.08 -2.75
C LEU A 36 2.65 15.09 -2.32
N THR A 37 2.87 15.36 -1.05
CA THR A 37 4.19 15.27 -0.42
C THR A 37 4.42 13.86 0.09
N GLU A 38 5.53 13.25 -0.31
CA GLU A 38 5.99 11.98 0.25
C GLU A 38 6.43 12.16 1.70
N GLY A 39 6.07 11.19 2.53
CA GLY A 39 6.31 11.15 3.95
C GLY A 39 6.68 9.74 4.41
N TRP A 40 7.15 9.66 5.64
CA TRP A 40 7.49 8.39 6.29
C TRP A 40 6.86 8.38 7.67
N LYS A 41 5.90 7.47 7.89
CA LYS A 41 5.17 7.34 9.16
C LYS A 41 5.01 5.88 9.51
N TRP A 42 5.16 5.54 10.78
CA TRP A 42 4.98 4.16 11.29
C TRP A 42 5.77 3.12 10.48
N SER A 43 7.03 3.46 10.16
CA SER A 43 7.92 2.62 9.37
C SER A 43 7.42 2.28 7.96
N SER A 44 6.55 3.12 7.40
CA SER A 44 5.94 2.93 6.08
C SER A 44 5.87 4.23 5.28
N PRO A 45 5.86 4.16 3.94
CA PRO A 45 5.50 5.27 3.07
C PRO A 45 4.14 5.88 3.40
N ALA A 46 4.07 7.22 3.41
CA ALA A 46 2.85 7.98 3.58
C ALA A 46 2.82 9.17 2.62
N TRP A 47 1.64 9.65 2.25
CA TRP A 47 1.46 10.82 1.38
C TRP A 47 0.47 11.80 2.00
N SER A 48 0.77 13.09 1.88
CA SER A 48 -0.04 14.16 2.47
C SER A 48 -0.09 15.41 1.60
N ARG A 49 -1.21 16.15 1.65
CA ARG A 49 -1.34 17.48 1.03
C ARG A 49 -1.89 18.53 1.99
N ARG A 50 -2.96 18.19 2.73
CA ARG A 50 -3.57 18.99 3.81
C ARG A 50 -3.91 18.13 5.02
N GLY A 51 -3.03 17.17 5.31
CA GLY A 51 -3.31 16.03 6.19
C GLY A 51 -2.90 14.73 5.51
N LEU A 52 -2.95 13.63 6.27
CA LEU A 52 -2.65 12.29 5.75
C LEU A 52 -3.71 11.90 4.71
N VAL A 53 -3.28 11.62 3.48
CA VAL A 53 -4.16 11.17 2.39
C VAL A 53 -4.15 9.65 2.28
N CYS A 54 -2.96 9.06 2.26
CA CYS A 54 -2.81 7.61 2.27
C CYS A 54 -1.45 7.19 2.86
N SER A 55 -1.36 5.92 3.23
CA SER A 55 -0.11 5.25 3.58
C SER A 55 -0.11 3.84 3.01
N VAL A 56 1.03 3.39 2.50
CA VAL A 56 1.20 2.05 1.93
C VAL A 56 2.26 1.35 2.75
N GLY A 57 1.90 0.21 3.32
CA GLY A 57 2.77 -0.55 4.22
C GLY A 57 2.09 -1.83 4.64
N VAL A 58 2.78 -2.63 5.46
CA VAL A 58 2.17 -3.80 6.09
C VAL A 58 1.33 -3.28 7.26
N PHE A 59 0.07 -3.00 6.97
CA PHE A 59 -0.91 -2.60 7.98
C PHE A 59 -1.99 -3.68 8.07
N HIS A 60 -2.37 -4.03 9.29
CA HIS A 60 -3.68 -4.62 9.54
C HIS A 60 -4.65 -3.43 9.45
N GLY A 61 -5.26 -3.19 8.29
CA GLY A 61 -6.11 -2.00 8.11
C GLY A 61 -7.45 -2.11 8.85
N ALA A 62 -8.38 -1.17 8.68
CA ALA A 62 -9.60 -1.10 9.50
C ALA A 62 -10.89 -1.45 8.75
N ALA A 63 -11.84 -2.08 9.47
CA ALA A 63 -13.10 -2.55 8.91
C ALA A 63 -14.11 -1.40 8.91
N LEU A 64 -14.50 -0.94 7.73
CA LEU A 64 -15.58 0.01 7.59
C LEU A 64 -16.45 -0.41 6.40
N GLN A 65 -17.77 -0.25 6.53
CA GLN A 65 -18.75 -0.81 5.59
C GLN A 65 -18.29 -0.63 4.14
N ASP A 66 -18.09 -1.77 3.51
CA ASP A 66 -17.68 -1.88 2.14
C ASP A 66 -18.77 -2.60 1.33
N PRO A 67 -19.70 -1.85 0.75
CA PRO A 67 -20.79 -2.44 -0.02
C PRO A 67 -20.32 -3.14 -1.31
N ARG A 68 -19.04 -3.02 -1.71
CA ARG A 68 -18.48 -3.64 -2.91
C ARG A 68 -17.44 -4.74 -2.64
N GLY A 69 -17.09 -5.02 -1.38
CA GLY A 69 -16.15 -6.08 -1.01
C GLY A 69 -14.70 -5.92 -1.51
N LEU A 70 -14.29 -4.71 -1.89
CA LEU A 70 -12.94 -4.34 -2.31
C LEU A 70 -11.97 -4.03 -1.15
N MET A 71 -12.48 -3.72 0.03
CA MET A 71 -11.77 -3.26 1.22
C MET A 71 -11.76 -4.39 2.24
N ASN A 72 -10.57 -4.97 2.46
CA ASN A 72 -10.37 -6.09 3.37
C ASN A 72 -9.28 -5.68 4.35
N ALA A 73 -9.64 -5.03 5.45
CA ALA A 73 -8.67 -4.70 6.48
C ALA A 73 -9.40 -4.64 7.82
N GLY A 74 -8.96 -5.39 8.83
CA GLY A 74 -9.64 -5.54 10.14
C GLY A 74 -8.99 -4.77 11.30
N ASP A 75 -9.83 -3.97 11.97
CA ASP A 75 -9.67 -3.34 13.30
C ASP A 75 -8.31 -2.73 13.68
N LEU A 76 -8.13 -1.42 13.41
CA LEU A 76 -7.23 -0.55 14.20
C LEU A 76 -7.43 0.97 14.02
N ALA A 77 -8.22 1.45 13.04
CA ALA A 77 -8.42 2.89 12.80
C ALA A 77 -9.85 3.24 12.34
N LYS A 78 -10.63 3.94 13.18
CA LYS A 78 -12.06 4.26 12.96
C LYS A 78 -12.40 5.02 11.66
N GLU A 79 -11.44 5.68 11.02
CA GLU A 79 -11.68 6.59 9.88
C GLU A 79 -10.93 6.21 8.60
N SER A 80 -10.18 5.10 8.58
CA SER A 80 -9.42 4.69 7.39
C SER A 80 -10.08 3.55 6.62
N ARG A 81 -9.76 3.45 5.32
CA ARG A 81 -10.06 2.30 4.46
C ARG A 81 -8.75 1.64 4.04
N GLY A 82 -8.70 0.31 4.09
CA GLY A 82 -7.53 -0.46 3.69
C GLY A 82 -7.86 -1.48 2.60
N ILE A 83 -6.88 -1.74 1.74
CA ILE A 83 -6.91 -2.86 0.79
C ILE A 83 -5.69 -3.70 1.10
N ASP A 84 -5.91 -4.93 1.53
CA ASP A 84 -4.86 -5.93 1.63
C ASP A 84 -4.46 -6.39 0.23
N LEU A 85 -3.20 -6.15 -0.14
CA LEU A 85 -2.63 -6.70 -1.36
C LEU A 85 -1.78 -7.91 -0.99
N ARG A 86 -2.01 -9.03 -1.69
CA ARG A 86 -1.35 -10.31 -1.45
C ARG A 86 -0.72 -10.80 -2.75
N GLU A 87 0.36 -11.55 -2.64
CA GLU A 87 0.89 -12.31 -3.78
C GLU A 87 -0.18 -13.28 -4.27
N VAL A 88 -0.49 -13.21 -5.56
CA VAL A 88 -1.31 -14.24 -6.21
C VAL A 88 -0.32 -15.26 -6.75
N ALA A 89 -0.25 -16.43 -6.11
CA ALA A 89 0.38 -17.58 -6.74
C ALA A 89 -0.54 -18.04 -7.88
N GLU A 90 -0.05 -18.03 -9.12
CA GLU A 90 -0.73 -18.75 -10.21
C GLU A 90 -0.75 -20.23 -9.85
N VAL A 91 -1.90 -20.73 -9.40
CA VAL A 91 -2.14 -22.18 -9.36
C VAL A 91 -2.32 -22.61 -10.81
N GLY A 92 -1.28 -23.22 -11.39
CA GLY A 92 -1.37 -23.84 -12.70
C GLY A 92 -2.53 -24.84 -12.72
N LEU A 93 -3.42 -24.70 -13.70
CA LEU A 93 -4.43 -25.70 -14.06
C LEU A 93 -3.73 -26.99 -14.53
N GLN A 94 -3.20 -27.78 -13.60
CA GLN A 94 -2.78 -29.14 -13.82
C GLN A 94 -3.29 -30.02 -12.67
N ALA A 95 -4.55 -30.44 -12.79
CA ALA A 95 -5.07 -31.77 -12.41
C ALA A 95 -6.60 -31.74 -12.31
N LEU A 96 -7.27 -31.73 -13.47
CA LEU A 96 -8.54 -32.43 -13.63
C LEU A 96 -8.37 -33.30 -14.87
N SER A 97 -7.70 -34.45 -14.68
CA SER A 97 -7.75 -35.59 -15.59
C SER A 97 -8.71 -36.62 -15.03
#